data_AF-A0AAW2YU97-F1
#
_entry.id   AF-A0AAW2YU97-F1
#
_cell.length_a   1.000
_cell.length_b   1.000
_cell.length_c   1.000
_cell.angle_alpha   90.00
_cell.angle_beta   90.00
_cell.angle_gamma   90.00
#
_symmetry.space_group_name_H-M   'P 1'
#
loop_
_entity.id
_entity.type
_entity.pdbx_description
1 polymer ?
#
loop_
_entity_poly.entity_id
_entity_poly.type
_entity_poly.pdbx_seq_one_letter_code
_entity_poly.pdbx_strand_id
1 'polypeptide(L)'
;MVRQDPMNTASLAILLLFFALAALASDKVSVTLDIYSARINPLWHIEGDDRLQLLNLVRELYKNNNHCGVIANKLGYRGFKIVDSSNAQCIRVINSKEAEEYLLQSYIKFKANEGSALNDYGLNSVIQHVTSTIQSGITTIQESAQPLPRLSNIYVSGPDNVTEYNPDKWNNWEYQDWNNCYNYATDVLTNTFAQPGRGSGNESTAFTCESAWKASKRDGLLVYSETTGPAFNKTPALGHYVSLVIWPDVDFHWYRKDYSGYYSHKPGSGFVTNFDSSEQKIDSPSTADISPYTQNCGYMIAIPSRLKIN
;
A
#
# COMPACT_ATOMS: atom_id res chain seq x y z
N MET A 1 15.04 -52.58 -41.64
CA MET A 1 15.83 -51.34 -41.84
C MET A 1 14.98 -50.16 -41.44
N VAL A 2 15.12 -49.67 -40.22
CA VAL A 2 14.56 -48.38 -39.80
C VAL A 2 15.77 -47.46 -39.68
N ARG A 3 15.86 -46.47 -40.56
CA ARG A 3 16.89 -45.42 -40.48
C ARG A 3 16.58 -44.58 -39.25
N GLN A 4 17.51 -44.53 -38.31
CA GLN A 4 17.57 -43.44 -37.35
C GLN A 4 18.20 -42.25 -38.08
N ASP A 5 17.38 -41.24 -38.36
CA ASP A 5 17.89 -39.97 -38.86
C ASP A 5 18.67 -39.28 -37.72
N PRO A 6 19.88 -38.75 -37.97
CA PRO A 6 20.60 -37.97 -36.98
C PRO A 6 19.82 -36.68 -36.71
N MET A 7 19.53 -36.40 -35.44
CA MET A 7 19.00 -35.11 -35.02
C MET A 7 19.87 -34.00 -35.62
N ASN A 8 19.24 -33.17 -36.45
CA ASN A 8 19.86 -32.04 -37.13
C ASN A 8 20.49 -31.11 -36.08
N THR A 9 21.78 -30.80 -36.22
CA THR A 9 22.53 -29.92 -35.31
C THR A 9 21.88 -28.54 -35.16
N ALA A 10 21.11 -28.11 -36.18
CA ALA A 10 20.29 -26.90 -36.13
C ALA A 10 19.13 -26.98 -35.11
N SER A 11 18.51 -28.15 -34.93
CA SER A 11 17.41 -28.33 -33.96
C SER A 11 17.93 -28.38 -32.52
N LEU A 12 19.15 -28.89 -32.30
CA LEU A 12 19.79 -28.86 -30.98
C LEU A 12 20.27 -27.44 -30.62
N ALA A 13 20.76 -26.66 -31.60
CA ALA A 13 21.16 -25.27 -31.42
C ALA A 13 19.97 -24.33 -31.17
N ILE A 14 18.81 -24.56 -31.81
CA ILE A 14 17.59 -23.80 -31.58
C ILE A 14 16.98 -24.15 -30.20
N LEU A 15 17.03 -25.42 -29.78
CA LEU A 15 16.60 -25.81 -28.43
C LEU A 15 17.53 -25.21 -27.36
N LEU A 16 18.85 -25.20 -27.60
CA LEU A 16 19.83 -24.54 -26.72
C LEU A 16 19.69 -23.01 -26.71
N LEU A 17 19.30 -22.38 -27.82
CA LEU A 17 18.96 -20.94 -27.83
C LEU A 17 17.67 -20.65 -27.07
N PHE A 18 16.65 -21.50 -27.16
CA PHE A 18 15.40 -21.34 -26.39
C PHE A 18 15.61 -21.62 -24.89
N PHE A 19 16.49 -22.54 -24.51
CA PHE A 19 16.89 -22.73 -23.11
C PHE A 19 17.86 -21.64 -22.61
N ALA A 20 18.70 -21.06 -23.46
CA ALA A 20 19.53 -19.91 -23.11
C ALA A 20 18.71 -18.61 -22.97
N LEU A 21 17.60 -18.46 -23.71
CA LEU A 21 16.63 -17.38 -23.50
C LEU A 21 15.68 -17.62 -22.32
N ALA A 22 15.49 -18.87 -21.89
CA ALA A 22 14.70 -19.21 -20.70
C ALA A 22 15.52 -19.32 -19.40
N ALA A 23 16.85 -19.15 -19.46
CA ALA A 23 17.76 -19.19 -18.31
C ALA A 23 18.56 -17.89 -18.10
N LEU A 24 18.14 -16.78 -18.70
CA LEU A 24 18.42 -15.46 -18.14
C LEU A 24 17.31 -15.18 -17.12
N ALA A 25 17.32 -15.90 -16.00
CA ALA A 25 16.68 -15.36 -14.81
C ALA A 25 17.30 -13.98 -14.63
N SER A 26 16.49 -12.92 -14.71
CA SER A 26 17.02 -11.57 -14.59
C SER A 26 17.88 -11.47 -13.33
N ASP A 27 19.12 -10.99 -13.41
CA ASP A 27 20.00 -10.84 -12.23
C ASP A 27 19.58 -9.65 -11.35
N LYS A 28 18.29 -9.57 -11.04
CA LYS A 28 17.67 -8.46 -10.35
C LYS A 28 16.86 -8.92 -9.16
N VAL A 29 16.93 -8.09 -8.12
CA VAL A 29 16.05 -8.13 -6.97
C VAL A 29 15.07 -6.97 -7.10
N SER A 30 13.78 -7.28 -7.16
CA SER A 30 12.73 -6.27 -7.06
C SER A 30 12.56 -5.89 -5.60
N VAL A 31 12.62 -4.61 -5.28
CA VAL A 31 12.45 -4.07 -3.92
C VAL A 31 11.23 -3.18 -3.89
N THR A 32 10.33 -3.42 -2.93
CA THR A 32 9.19 -2.56 -2.62
C THR A 32 9.37 -1.91 -1.25
N LEU A 33 9.26 -0.58 -1.18
CA LEU A 33 9.16 0.15 0.08
C LEU A 33 7.70 0.18 0.53
N ASP A 34 7.34 -0.55 1.58
CA ASP A 34 5.96 -0.60 2.06
C ASP A 34 5.68 0.55 3.03
N ILE A 35 4.98 1.59 2.57
CA ILE A 35 4.85 2.85 3.31
C ILE A 35 3.52 3.58 3.11
N TYR A 36 2.95 3.55 1.90
CA TYR A 36 1.80 4.38 1.57
C TYR A 36 0.49 3.69 1.91
N SER A 37 -0.52 4.50 2.20
CA SER A 37 -1.89 4.06 2.40
C SER A 37 -2.75 4.30 1.18
N ALA A 38 -2.58 5.44 0.49
CA ALA A 38 -3.42 5.80 -0.63
C ALA A 38 -2.84 5.42 -2.00
N ARG A 39 -1.52 5.26 -2.09
CA ARG A 39 -0.81 5.02 -3.35
C ARG A 39 -0.13 3.66 -3.37
N ILE A 40 0.17 3.21 -4.58
CA ILE A 40 1.00 2.04 -4.79
C ILE A 40 2.38 2.31 -4.19
N ASN A 41 2.88 1.36 -3.43
CA ASN A 41 4.20 1.41 -2.82
C ASN A 41 5.32 1.51 -3.89
N PRO A 42 6.39 2.30 -3.67
CA PRO A 42 7.50 2.40 -4.61
C PRO A 42 8.15 1.05 -4.87
N LEU A 43 8.42 0.75 -6.13
CA LEU A 43 9.07 -0.47 -6.61
C LEU A 43 10.29 -0.09 -7.45
N TRP A 44 11.45 -0.63 -7.12
CA TRP A 44 12.67 -0.49 -7.93
C TRP A 44 13.42 -1.83 -8.03
N HIS A 45 14.48 -1.83 -8.81
CA HIS A 45 15.31 -3.01 -9.04
C HIS A 45 16.74 -2.75 -8.60
N ILE A 46 17.37 -3.77 -8.01
CA ILE A 46 18.79 -3.80 -7.65
C ILE A 46 19.44 -4.95 -8.41
N GLU A 47 20.57 -4.66 -9.07
CA GLU A 47 21.24 -5.56 -10.01
C GLU A 47 22.75 -5.56 -9.78
N GLY A 48 23.47 -6.50 -10.39
CA GLY A 48 24.94 -6.56 -10.36
C GLY A 48 25.54 -6.69 -8.96
N ASP A 49 26.60 -5.94 -8.67
CA ASP A 49 27.32 -6.00 -7.38
C ASP A 49 26.44 -5.55 -6.20
N ASP A 50 25.58 -4.54 -6.41
CA ASP A 50 24.61 -4.08 -5.39
C ASP A 50 23.66 -5.22 -4.99
N ARG A 51 23.27 -6.08 -5.95
CA ARG A 51 22.45 -7.26 -5.66
C ARG A 51 23.21 -8.26 -4.79
N LEU A 52 24.48 -8.55 -5.10
CA LEU A 52 25.28 -9.49 -4.32
C LEU A 52 25.48 -9.01 -2.88
N GLN A 53 25.71 -7.71 -2.69
CA GLN A 53 25.81 -7.08 -1.37
C GLN A 53 24.49 -7.22 -0.60
N LEU A 54 23.36 -6.90 -1.22
CA LEU A 54 22.04 -7.05 -0.59
C LEU A 54 21.80 -8.49 -0.15
N LEU A 55 22.02 -9.47 -1.03
CA LEU A 55 21.78 -10.89 -0.71
C LEU A 55 22.67 -11.38 0.44
N ASN A 56 23.87 -10.83 0.59
CA ASN A 56 24.72 -11.11 1.75
C ASN A 56 24.14 -10.51 3.04
N LEU A 57 23.64 -9.26 3.01
CA LEU A 57 23.01 -8.60 4.16
C LEU A 57 21.76 -9.34 4.65
N VAL A 58 20.95 -9.86 3.74
CA VAL A 58 19.68 -10.55 4.09
C VAL A 58 19.80 -12.07 4.18
N ARG A 59 21.01 -12.65 4.10
CA ARG A 59 21.23 -14.10 4.06
C ARG A 59 20.58 -14.85 5.23
N GLU A 60 20.65 -14.29 6.44
CA GLU A 60 20.05 -14.95 7.62
C GLU A 60 18.51 -14.89 7.60
N LEU A 61 17.92 -13.84 6.99
CA LEU A 61 16.47 -13.77 6.79
C LEU A 61 15.98 -14.85 5.81
N TYR A 62 16.77 -15.16 4.77
CA TYR A 62 16.52 -16.27 3.85
C TYR A 62 16.49 -17.62 4.57
N LYS A 63 17.44 -17.86 5.50
CA LYS A 63 17.52 -19.13 6.24
C LYS A 63 16.35 -19.36 7.19
N ASN A 64 15.78 -18.28 7.73
CA ASN A 64 14.68 -18.35 8.69
C ASN A 64 13.29 -18.49 8.02
N ASN A 65 13.23 -18.70 6.70
CA ASN A 65 11.98 -18.82 5.95
C ASN A 65 11.04 -17.62 6.16
N ASN A 66 11.62 -16.42 6.31
CA ASN A 66 10.88 -15.18 6.52
C ASN A 66 10.21 -14.79 5.20
N HIS A 67 9.00 -15.29 4.97
CA HIS A 67 8.22 -15.01 3.77
C HIS A 67 7.81 -13.54 3.71
N CYS A 68 7.29 -13.12 2.55
CA CYS A 68 6.59 -11.84 2.40
C CYS A 68 5.25 -11.79 3.14
N GLY A 69 5.23 -12.14 4.42
CA GLY A 69 4.10 -11.91 5.29
C GLY A 69 3.73 -10.43 5.29
N VAL A 70 2.43 -10.15 5.33
CA VAL A 70 1.92 -8.81 5.61
C VAL A 70 2.40 -8.41 7.01
N ILE A 71 2.64 -7.11 7.22
CA ILE A 71 3.01 -6.57 8.55
C ILE A 71 1.89 -5.65 9.01
N ALA A 72 1.82 -5.51 10.33
CA ALA A 72 0.76 -4.91 11.12
C ALA A 72 0.06 -3.70 10.51
N ASN A 73 -1.15 -3.57 11.04
CA ASN A 73 -2.20 -2.57 10.89
C ASN A 73 -1.80 -1.13 11.22
N LYS A 74 -0.61 -0.69 10.82
CA LYS A 74 -0.11 0.66 11.09
C LYS A 74 0.11 1.46 9.81
N LEU A 75 0.01 2.77 9.96
CA LEU A 75 0.29 3.71 8.88
C LEU A 75 1.81 3.95 8.74
N GLY A 76 2.21 4.41 7.55
CA GLY A 76 3.61 4.69 7.25
C GLY A 76 4.46 3.44 7.04
N TYR A 77 5.76 3.55 7.33
CA TYR A 77 6.76 2.51 7.06
C TYR A 77 6.46 1.16 7.75
N ARG A 78 6.32 0.11 6.95
CA ARG A 78 6.03 -1.28 7.33
C ARG A 78 7.11 -2.28 6.91
N GLY A 79 8.30 -1.78 6.56
CA GLY A 79 9.42 -2.60 6.10
C GLY A 79 9.61 -2.57 4.58
N PHE A 80 10.61 -3.32 4.12
CA PHE A 80 10.84 -3.57 2.70
C PHE A 80 10.39 -4.98 2.32
N LYS A 81 9.92 -5.14 1.08
CA LYS A 81 9.68 -6.43 0.46
C LYS A 81 10.70 -6.62 -0.65
N ILE A 82 11.44 -7.72 -0.64
CA ILE A 82 12.37 -8.08 -1.70
C ILE A 82 11.88 -9.36 -2.39
N VAL A 83 11.98 -9.38 -3.73
CA VAL A 83 11.69 -10.55 -4.55
C VAL A 83 12.91 -10.81 -5.42
N ASP A 84 13.60 -11.93 -5.17
CA ASP A 84 14.72 -12.34 -6.02
C ASP A 84 14.19 -13.20 -7.17
N SER A 85 14.38 -12.70 -8.39
CA SER A 85 13.88 -13.38 -9.58
C SER A 85 14.64 -14.66 -9.94
N SER A 86 15.83 -14.89 -9.36
CA SER A 86 16.63 -16.11 -9.58
C SER A 86 16.09 -17.35 -8.86
N ASN A 87 15.38 -17.17 -7.76
CA ASN A 87 14.84 -18.27 -6.94
C ASN A 87 13.35 -18.09 -6.61
N ALA A 88 12.72 -17.02 -7.12
CA ALA A 88 11.34 -16.61 -6.85
C ALA A 88 11.01 -16.48 -5.35
N GLN A 89 12.03 -16.35 -4.49
CA GLN A 89 11.83 -16.19 -3.07
C GLN A 89 11.50 -14.74 -2.74
N CYS A 90 10.58 -14.59 -1.80
CA CYS A 90 10.04 -13.31 -1.38
C CYS A 90 10.33 -13.14 0.11
N ILE A 91 11.03 -12.06 0.47
CA ILE A 91 11.40 -11.77 1.86
C ILE A 91 10.89 -10.40 2.30
N ARG A 92 10.44 -10.36 3.55
CA ARG A 92 10.18 -9.13 4.28
C ARG A 92 11.40 -8.74 5.11
N VAL A 93 11.92 -7.53 4.89
CA VAL A 93 13.02 -6.95 5.66
C VAL A 93 12.45 -5.92 6.62
N ILE A 94 12.53 -6.23 7.91
CA ILE A 94 12.06 -5.39 9.02
C ILE A 94 12.92 -5.68 10.25
N ASN A 95 13.13 -4.67 11.11
CA ASN A 95 13.94 -4.79 12.32
C ASN A 95 15.34 -5.36 12.05
N SER A 96 15.88 -5.07 10.87
CA SER A 96 17.19 -5.46 10.38
C SER A 96 17.90 -4.19 9.94
N LYS A 97 18.34 -3.41 10.94
CA LYS A 97 18.81 -2.03 10.76
C LYS A 97 19.78 -1.86 9.59
N GLU A 98 20.83 -2.69 9.51
CA GLU A 98 21.83 -2.60 8.44
C GLU A 98 21.23 -2.84 7.04
N ALA A 99 20.36 -3.85 6.92
CA ALA A 99 19.68 -4.15 5.65
C ALA A 99 18.66 -3.07 5.27
N GLU A 100 17.89 -2.56 6.23
CA GLU A 100 16.91 -1.49 6.02
C GLU A 100 17.57 -0.16 5.64
N GLU A 101 18.69 0.19 6.28
CA GLU A 101 19.50 1.36 5.94
C GLU A 101 20.07 1.24 4.52
N TYR A 102 20.60 0.06 4.14
CA TYR A 102 21.07 -0.20 2.78
C TYR A 102 19.95 -0.03 1.74
N LEU A 103 18.78 -0.63 2.00
CA LEU A 103 17.63 -0.53 1.10
C LEU A 103 17.10 0.90 1.00
N LEU A 104 17.08 1.66 2.09
CA LEU A 104 16.72 3.08 2.07
C LEU A 104 17.70 3.90 1.20
N GLN A 105 19.01 3.66 1.30
CA GLN A 105 19.99 4.32 0.43
C GLN A 105 19.79 3.95 -1.05
N SER A 106 19.46 2.69 -1.34
CA SER A 106 19.15 2.26 -2.71
C SER A 106 17.91 2.96 -3.28
N TYR A 107 16.87 3.18 -2.45
CA TYR A 107 15.68 3.94 -2.81
C TYR A 107 16.01 5.40 -3.12
N ILE A 108 16.87 6.03 -2.31
CA ILE A 108 17.33 7.41 -2.53
C ILE A 108 18.06 7.53 -3.87
N LYS A 109 18.98 6.60 -4.17
CA LYS A 109 19.69 6.52 -5.46
C LYS A 109 18.72 6.35 -6.63
N PHE A 110 17.73 5.48 -6.48
CA PHE A 110 16.69 5.26 -7.49
C PHE A 110 15.91 6.56 -7.77
N LYS A 111 15.43 7.25 -6.74
CA LYS A 111 14.70 8.52 -6.88
C LYS A 111 15.54 9.62 -7.52
N ALA A 112 16.82 9.72 -7.16
CA ALA A 112 17.74 10.66 -7.79
C ALA A 112 17.89 10.40 -9.30
N ASN A 113 17.94 9.13 -9.72
CA ASN A 113 18.02 8.75 -11.14
C ASN A 113 16.74 9.04 -11.92
N GLU A 114 15.57 9.03 -11.26
CA GLU A 114 14.29 9.46 -11.86
C GLU A 114 14.16 11.00 -11.97
N GLY A 115 15.20 11.75 -11.58
CA GLY A 115 15.17 13.21 -11.56
C GLY A 115 14.37 13.80 -10.39
N SER A 116 13.98 12.98 -9.41
CA SER A 116 13.45 13.51 -8.14
C SER A 116 14.61 14.14 -7.36
N ALA A 117 14.48 15.42 -7.04
CA ALA A 117 15.52 16.14 -6.32
C ALA A 117 15.49 15.77 -4.83
N LEU A 118 16.66 15.69 -4.19
CA LEU A 118 16.76 15.49 -2.73
C LEU A 118 16.14 16.65 -1.93
N ASN A 119 15.78 17.77 -2.56
CA ASN A 119 15.03 18.85 -1.93
C ASN A 119 13.50 18.71 -2.07
N ASP A 120 13.01 17.65 -2.70
CA ASP A 120 11.59 17.30 -2.72
C ASP A 120 11.13 17.05 -1.28
N TYR A 121 10.20 17.89 -0.81
CA TYR A 121 9.68 17.84 0.55
C TYR A 121 9.01 16.51 0.87
N GLY A 122 8.33 15.90 -0.10
CA GLY A 122 7.69 14.61 0.06
C GLY A 122 8.73 13.48 0.20
N LEU A 123 9.78 13.51 -0.62
CA LEU A 123 10.88 12.55 -0.51
C LEU A 123 11.60 12.68 0.84
N ASN A 124 11.90 13.90 1.28
CA ASN A 124 12.56 14.16 2.56
C ASN A 124 11.73 13.68 3.75
N SER A 125 10.41 13.94 3.73
CA SER A 125 9.50 13.46 4.77
C SER A 125 9.48 11.94 4.85
N VAL A 126 9.48 11.26 3.70
CA VAL A 126 9.57 9.79 3.64
C VAL A 126 10.89 9.30 4.23
N ILE A 127 12.03 9.86 3.82
CA ILE A 127 13.34 9.46 4.32
C ILE A 127 13.42 9.65 5.84
N GLN A 128 12.94 10.79 6.35
CA GLN A 128 12.93 11.09 7.78
C GLN A 128 12.08 10.09 8.56
N HIS A 129 10.86 9.81 8.09
CA HIS A 129 9.95 8.85 8.72
C HIS A 129 10.50 7.42 8.72
N VAL A 130 11.05 6.96 7.60
CA VAL A 130 11.65 5.63 7.50
C VAL A 130 12.86 5.53 8.42
N THR A 131 13.75 6.54 8.42
CA THR A 131 14.94 6.59 9.28
C THR A 131 14.57 6.53 10.76
N SER A 132 13.60 7.34 11.21
CA SER A 132 13.19 7.33 12.62
C SER A 132 12.57 5.99 13.02
N THR A 133 11.76 5.39 12.14
CA THR A 133 11.12 4.10 12.40
C THR A 133 12.13 2.95 12.45
N ILE A 134 13.15 2.96 11.58
CA ILE A 134 14.27 1.99 11.64
C ILE A 134 15.01 2.11 12.98
N GLN A 135 15.22 3.34 13.47
CA GLN A 135 15.89 3.56 14.75
C GLN A 135 15.07 3.08 15.95
N SER A 136 13.75 3.27 15.93
CA SER A 136 12.85 2.84 17.01
C SER A 136 12.51 1.35 16.95
N GLY A 137 12.61 0.74 15.77
CA GLY A 137 12.06 -0.59 15.48
C GLY A 137 10.54 -0.59 15.35
N ILE A 138 10.00 -1.73 14.94
CA ILE A 138 8.57 -2.01 14.79
C ILE A 138 8.19 -3.15 15.75
N THR A 139 7.21 -2.91 16.61
CA THR A 139 6.84 -3.80 17.73
C THR A 139 5.80 -4.86 17.36
N THR A 140 5.03 -4.65 16.29
CA THR A 140 3.85 -5.47 15.99
C THR A 140 3.99 -6.07 14.60
N ILE A 141 3.99 -7.40 14.53
CA ILE A 141 4.08 -8.19 13.31
C ILE A 141 2.88 -9.13 13.32
N GLN A 142 1.97 -8.98 12.36
CA GLN A 142 0.88 -9.92 12.15
C GLN A 142 1.04 -10.50 10.74
N GLU A 143 1.47 -11.76 10.67
CA GLU A 143 1.71 -12.46 9.41
C GLU A 143 0.39 -12.77 8.68
N SER A 144 0.45 -12.77 7.35
CA SER A 144 -0.55 -13.47 6.55
C SER A 144 0.05 -14.16 5.34
N ALA A 145 -0.69 -15.17 4.88
CA ALA A 145 -0.33 -16.05 3.79
C ALA A 145 -0.41 -15.40 2.40
N GLN A 146 0.22 -16.12 1.47
CA GLN A 146 0.70 -15.72 0.15
C GLN A 146 -0.35 -15.05 -0.78
N PRO A 147 0.07 -14.07 -1.60
CA PRO A 147 -0.79 -13.44 -2.61
C PRO A 147 -1.09 -14.40 -3.79
N LEU A 148 -2.33 -14.37 -4.27
CA LEU A 148 -2.82 -15.13 -5.43
C LEU A 148 -3.23 -14.18 -6.57
N PRO A 149 -3.30 -14.67 -7.83
CA PRO A 149 -3.46 -13.82 -9.00
C PRO A 149 -4.80 -13.06 -9.04
N ARG A 150 -4.72 -11.85 -9.60
CA ARG A 150 -5.82 -10.88 -9.78
C ARG A 150 -7.05 -11.49 -10.45
N LEU A 151 -8.21 -11.38 -9.81
CA LEU A 151 -9.51 -11.55 -10.46
C LEU A 151 -9.97 -10.22 -11.08
N SER A 152 -10.75 -10.33 -12.16
CA SER A 152 -11.21 -9.25 -13.05
C SER A 152 -11.86 -8.05 -12.35
N ASN A 153 -11.94 -6.92 -13.04
CA ASN A 153 -12.53 -5.63 -12.59
C ASN A 153 -13.90 -5.81 -11.92
N ILE A 154 -13.91 -5.84 -10.59
CA ILE A 154 -15.13 -5.83 -9.78
C ILE A 154 -15.36 -4.40 -9.31
N TYR A 155 -16.55 -3.86 -9.65
CA TYR A 155 -17.08 -2.63 -9.05
C TYR A 155 -18.27 -3.02 -8.17
N VAL A 156 -18.08 -2.96 -6.84
CA VAL A 156 -19.12 -3.33 -5.87
C VAL A 156 -19.25 -2.21 -4.84
N SER A 157 -20.37 -1.51 -4.89
CA SER A 157 -20.77 -0.56 -3.86
C SER A 157 -21.36 -1.30 -2.66
N GLY A 158 -20.97 -0.85 -1.47
CA GLY A 158 -21.61 -1.25 -0.22
C GLY A 158 -23.01 -0.64 -0.04
N PRO A 159 -23.67 -0.93 1.09
CA PRO A 159 -25.00 -0.40 1.36
C PRO A 159 -24.96 1.09 1.76
N ASP A 160 -26.08 1.78 1.56
CA ASP A 160 -26.24 3.18 1.97
C ASP A 160 -26.63 3.36 3.44
N ASN A 161 -26.79 2.29 4.21
CA ASN A 161 -26.93 2.39 5.66
C ASN A 161 -25.56 2.19 6.32
N VAL A 162 -25.32 2.91 7.42
CA VAL A 162 -24.16 2.64 8.27
C VAL A 162 -24.16 1.17 8.71
N THR A 163 -23.01 0.52 8.63
CA THR A 163 -22.82 -0.89 9.01
C THR A 163 -21.93 -1.00 10.25
N GLU A 164 -21.94 -2.18 10.86
CA GLU A 164 -20.93 -2.55 11.85
C GLU A 164 -19.53 -2.68 11.22
N TYR A 165 -18.52 -2.70 12.09
CA TYR A 165 -17.15 -3.03 11.72
C TYR A 165 -17.06 -4.49 11.24
N ASN A 166 -16.71 -4.68 9.96
CA ASN A 166 -16.53 -6.00 9.37
C ASN A 166 -15.23 -6.02 8.55
N PRO A 167 -14.08 -6.35 9.18
CA PRO A 167 -12.79 -6.39 8.49
C PRO A 167 -12.69 -7.55 7.50
N ASP A 168 -13.39 -8.66 7.72
CA ASP A 168 -13.26 -9.88 6.89
C ASP A 168 -13.63 -9.65 5.43
N LYS A 169 -14.60 -8.77 5.16
CA LYS A 169 -14.95 -8.33 3.79
C LYS A 169 -13.72 -7.79 3.04
N TRP A 170 -12.90 -7.00 3.73
CA TRP A 170 -11.78 -6.26 3.15
C TRP A 170 -10.43 -6.97 3.29
N ASN A 171 -10.34 -7.86 4.27
CA ASN A 171 -9.19 -8.72 4.54
C ASN A 171 -9.27 -10.05 3.77
N ASN A 172 -10.22 -10.14 2.83
CA ASN A 172 -10.29 -11.21 1.86
C ASN A 172 -9.20 -11.02 0.81
N TRP A 173 -8.44 -12.08 0.54
CA TRP A 173 -7.35 -12.13 -0.43
C TRP A 173 -7.74 -11.67 -1.85
N GLU A 174 -9.01 -11.81 -2.25
CA GLU A 174 -9.50 -11.35 -3.55
C GLU A 174 -9.47 -9.82 -3.70
N TYR A 175 -9.58 -9.08 -2.59
CA TYR A 175 -9.80 -7.63 -2.58
C TYR A 175 -8.70 -6.86 -1.85
N GLN A 176 -8.07 -7.47 -0.85
CA GLN A 176 -7.20 -6.79 0.10
C GLN A 176 -6.05 -6.04 -0.59
N ASP A 177 -5.37 -6.68 -1.54
CA ASP A 177 -4.17 -6.12 -2.15
C ASP A 177 -4.45 -4.98 -3.15
N TRP A 178 -5.70 -4.82 -3.57
CA TRP A 178 -6.08 -3.94 -4.68
C TRP A 178 -7.00 -2.79 -4.28
N ASN A 179 -7.41 -2.71 -3.02
CA ASN A 179 -8.27 -1.66 -2.51
C ASN A 179 -7.57 -0.93 -1.36
N ASN A 180 -7.51 0.40 -1.45
CA ASN A 180 -6.79 1.25 -0.51
C ASN A 180 -7.71 1.86 0.55
N CYS A 181 -7.21 2.86 1.28
CA CYS A 181 -7.99 3.59 2.29
C CYS A 181 -9.23 4.30 1.73
N TYR A 182 -9.19 4.81 0.50
CA TYR A 182 -10.33 5.52 -0.12
C TYR A 182 -11.43 4.54 -0.52
N ASN A 183 -11.08 3.39 -1.10
CA ASN A 183 -12.02 2.30 -1.34
C ASN A 183 -12.73 1.87 -0.05
N TYR A 184 -11.93 1.61 0.99
CA TYR A 184 -12.45 1.21 2.30
C TYR A 184 -13.40 2.25 2.87
N ALA A 185 -12.96 3.51 2.92
CA ALA A 185 -13.72 4.60 3.52
C ALA A 185 -15.01 4.89 2.76
N THR A 186 -15.00 4.81 1.43
CA THR A 186 -16.21 4.98 0.60
C THR A 186 -17.11 3.75 0.59
N ASP A 187 -16.64 2.62 1.13
CA ASP A 187 -17.26 1.29 1.02
C ASP A 187 -17.52 0.86 -0.43
N VAL A 188 -16.63 1.21 -1.35
CA VAL A 188 -16.73 0.87 -2.78
C VAL A 188 -15.48 0.11 -3.21
N LEU A 189 -15.66 -1.17 -3.54
CA LEU A 189 -14.63 -2.03 -4.10
C LEU A 189 -14.49 -1.72 -5.58
N THR A 190 -13.32 -1.24 -6.00
CA THR A 190 -13.01 -1.02 -7.42
C THR A 190 -11.89 -1.92 -7.91
N ASN A 191 -11.21 -2.64 -7.00
CA ASN A 191 -9.97 -3.38 -7.27
C ASN A 191 -8.91 -2.50 -7.95
N THR A 192 -8.85 -1.24 -7.54
CA THR A 192 -7.81 -0.28 -7.88
C THR A 192 -7.46 0.53 -6.65
N PHE A 193 -6.25 1.09 -6.57
CA PHE A 193 -5.95 2.15 -5.60
C PHE A 193 -6.70 3.43 -6.01
N ALA A 194 -7.97 3.53 -5.62
CA ALA A 194 -8.82 4.64 -6.02
C ALA A 194 -8.25 5.97 -5.51
N GLN A 195 -8.25 6.97 -6.38
CA GLN A 195 -7.79 8.32 -6.07
C GLN A 195 -9.00 9.26 -6.03
N PRO A 196 -9.07 10.20 -5.07
CA PRO A 196 -10.05 11.27 -5.09
C PRO A 196 -10.07 11.98 -6.43
N GLY A 197 -11.26 12.16 -7.00
CA GLY A 197 -11.52 12.81 -8.28
C GLY A 197 -11.49 11.90 -9.50
N ARG A 198 -11.12 10.62 -9.34
CA ARG A 198 -10.95 9.67 -10.45
C ARG A 198 -12.23 9.48 -11.26
N GLY A 199 -13.36 9.24 -10.62
CA GLY A 199 -14.63 9.01 -11.34
C GLY A 199 -15.17 10.27 -12.03
N SER A 200 -14.62 11.44 -11.71
CA SER A 200 -14.89 12.70 -12.41
C SER A 200 -13.89 13.01 -13.54
N GLY A 201 -12.89 12.15 -13.76
CA GLY A 201 -11.78 12.39 -14.69
C GLY A 201 -10.82 13.51 -14.27
N ASN A 202 -10.94 14.00 -13.04
CA ASN A 202 -10.17 15.12 -12.50
C ASN A 202 -9.60 14.71 -11.14
N GLU A 203 -8.57 13.86 -11.13
CA GLU A 203 -7.91 13.41 -9.91
C GLU A 203 -7.24 14.56 -9.14
N SER A 204 -7.03 14.36 -7.84
CA SER A 204 -6.24 15.30 -7.03
C SER A 204 -4.82 15.42 -7.58
N THR A 205 -4.34 16.64 -7.80
CA THR A 205 -3.00 16.90 -8.34
C THR A 205 -1.94 17.12 -7.26
N ALA A 206 -2.35 17.18 -5.99
CA ALA A 206 -1.47 17.41 -4.84
C ALA A 206 -1.98 16.68 -3.58
N PHE A 207 -1.08 16.42 -2.64
CA PHE A 207 -1.39 15.86 -1.31
C PHE A 207 -1.58 16.99 -0.29
N THR A 208 -2.63 17.78 -0.49
CA THR A 208 -3.07 18.85 0.42
C THR A 208 -4.53 18.65 0.80
N CYS A 209 -4.95 19.18 1.95
CA CYS A 209 -6.35 19.12 2.36
C CYS A 209 -7.28 19.68 1.28
N GLU A 210 -6.97 20.86 0.74
CA GLU A 210 -7.80 21.53 -0.26
C GLU A 210 -7.97 20.70 -1.55
N SER A 211 -6.86 20.16 -2.09
CA SER A 211 -6.88 19.40 -3.35
C SER A 211 -7.69 18.11 -3.19
N ALA A 212 -7.40 17.35 -2.13
CA ALA A 212 -8.10 16.10 -1.84
C ALA A 212 -9.59 16.32 -1.56
N TRP A 213 -9.96 17.39 -0.84
CA TRP A 213 -11.36 17.77 -0.62
C TRP A 213 -12.11 18.09 -1.89
N LYS A 214 -11.54 18.96 -2.72
CA LYS A 214 -12.17 19.35 -4.00
C LYS A 214 -12.37 18.13 -4.88
N ALA A 215 -11.39 17.23 -4.94
CA ALA A 215 -11.47 16.00 -5.71
C ALA A 215 -12.53 15.03 -5.17
N SER A 216 -12.56 14.80 -3.86
CA SER A 216 -13.56 13.91 -3.22
C SER A 216 -15.00 14.40 -3.40
N LYS A 217 -15.21 15.73 -3.38
CA LYS A 217 -16.52 16.33 -3.70
C LYS A 217 -16.96 16.04 -5.14
N ARG A 218 -16.03 16.03 -6.10
CA ARG A 218 -16.36 15.70 -7.50
C ARG A 218 -16.78 14.24 -7.67
N ASP A 219 -16.26 13.35 -6.83
CA ASP A 219 -16.69 11.93 -6.79
C ASP A 219 -18.06 11.74 -6.10
N GLY A 220 -18.58 12.77 -5.44
CA GLY A 220 -19.91 12.78 -4.82
C GLY A 220 -19.92 12.71 -3.29
N LEU A 221 -18.77 12.81 -2.62
CA LEU A 221 -18.76 12.92 -1.16
C LEU A 221 -19.43 14.22 -0.72
N LEU A 222 -20.30 14.13 0.28
CA LEU A 222 -21.00 15.28 0.83
C LEU A 222 -20.20 15.90 1.98
N VAL A 223 -20.08 17.22 1.99
CA VAL A 223 -19.40 17.94 3.06
C VAL A 223 -20.18 17.80 4.37
N TYR A 224 -19.47 17.46 5.46
CA TYR A 224 -20.03 17.55 6.81
C TYR A 224 -19.40 18.71 7.59
N SER A 225 -18.09 18.70 7.79
CA SER A 225 -17.37 19.76 8.51
C SER A 225 -15.88 19.70 8.20
N GLU A 226 -15.23 20.84 8.05
CA GLU A 226 -13.77 20.90 7.84
C GLU A 226 -12.98 20.74 9.15
N THR A 227 -13.62 20.91 10.31
CA THR A 227 -12.93 21.00 11.61
C THR A 227 -13.48 20.06 12.68
N THR A 228 -14.79 19.83 12.70
CA THR A 228 -15.45 19.15 13.84
C THR A 228 -16.12 17.86 13.40
N GLY A 229 -15.71 16.75 14.03
CA GLY A 229 -16.29 15.44 13.80
C GLY A 229 -17.73 15.30 14.29
N PRO A 230 -18.47 14.30 13.80
CA PRO A 230 -19.76 13.94 14.40
C PRO A 230 -19.58 13.47 15.84
N ALA A 231 -20.60 13.68 16.68
CA ALA A 231 -20.61 13.07 18.02
C ALA A 231 -20.52 11.53 17.93
N PHE A 232 -19.99 10.90 18.97
CA PHE A 232 -19.69 9.46 18.98
C PHE A 232 -20.88 8.58 18.55
N ASN A 233 -22.09 8.83 19.07
CA ASN A 233 -23.30 8.06 18.72
C ASN A 233 -24.07 8.61 17.50
N LYS A 234 -23.52 9.60 16.78
CA LYS A 234 -24.20 10.21 15.64
C LYS A 234 -23.94 9.40 14.37
N THR A 235 -25.00 9.12 13.63
CA THR A 235 -24.98 8.55 12.28
C THR A 235 -25.72 9.49 11.32
N PRO A 236 -25.31 9.60 10.05
CA PRO A 236 -26.07 10.36 9.08
C PRO A 236 -27.37 9.61 8.73
N ALA A 237 -28.34 10.31 8.15
CA ALA A 237 -29.59 9.68 7.69
C ALA A 237 -29.36 8.70 6.53
N LEU A 238 -28.31 8.92 5.74
CA LEU A 238 -27.87 8.06 4.65
C LEU A 238 -26.34 8.09 4.59
N GLY A 239 -25.76 6.94 4.26
CA GLY A 239 -24.33 6.71 4.18
C GLY A 239 -23.66 6.53 5.54
N HIS A 240 -22.38 6.90 5.59
CA HIS A 240 -21.56 6.90 6.79
C HIS A 240 -20.57 8.07 6.77
N TYR A 241 -20.07 8.42 7.95
CA TYR A 241 -19.06 9.46 8.08
C TYR A 241 -17.69 8.92 7.69
N VAL A 242 -16.93 9.76 7.00
CA VAL A 242 -15.52 9.52 6.68
C VAL A 242 -14.68 10.72 7.10
N SER A 243 -13.42 10.49 7.45
CA SER A 243 -12.47 11.54 7.86
C SER A 243 -11.24 11.49 6.99
N LEU A 244 -10.79 12.66 6.50
CA LEU A 244 -9.56 12.80 5.72
C LEU A 244 -8.42 13.31 6.59
N VAL A 245 -7.26 12.67 6.46
CA VAL A 245 -5.98 13.19 6.95
C VAL A 245 -4.94 13.24 5.84
N ILE A 246 -3.98 14.16 5.95
CA ILE A 246 -2.94 14.38 4.95
C ILE A 246 -1.55 14.27 5.59
N TRP A 247 -0.68 13.54 4.89
CA TRP A 247 0.77 13.62 5.04
C TRP A 247 1.26 14.54 3.93
N PRO A 248 1.58 15.81 4.24
CA PRO A 248 1.74 16.85 3.21
C PRO A 248 2.77 16.47 2.15
N ASP A 249 2.39 16.64 0.88
CA ASP A 249 3.17 16.28 -0.32
C ASP A 249 3.55 14.80 -0.44
N VAL A 250 3.09 13.95 0.48
CA VAL A 250 3.43 12.52 0.53
C VAL A 250 2.20 11.66 0.27
N ASP A 251 1.15 11.74 1.07
CA ASP A 251 0.03 10.80 0.96
C ASP A 251 -1.26 11.38 1.56
N PHE A 252 -2.39 10.75 1.26
CA PHE A 252 -3.65 11.00 1.95
C PHE A 252 -4.15 9.72 2.62
N HIS A 253 -5.01 9.86 3.63
CA HIS A 253 -5.62 8.71 4.27
C HIS A 253 -7.04 9.00 4.73
N TRP A 254 -7.87 7.96 4.68
CA TRP A 254 -9.27 8.04 5.03
C TRP A 254 -9.64 7.04 6.11
N TYR A 255 -10.46 7.52 7.06
CA TYR A 255 -11.10 6.71 8.09
C TYR A 255 -12.60 6.60 7.81
N ARG A 256 -13.20 5.49 8.23
CA ARG A 256 -14.65 5.22 8.15
C ARG A 256 -15.22 5.07 9.55
N LYS A 257 -16.29 5.79 9.86
CA LYS A 257 -17.06 5.58 11.10
C LYS A 257 -18.09 4.48 10.90
N ASP A 258 -18.13 3.53 11.81
CA ASP A 258 -19.13 2.46 11.82
C ASP A 258 -20.29 2.74 12.81
N TYR A 259 -21.24 1.81 12.88
CA TYR A 259 -22.43 1.92 13.73
C TYR A 259 -22.11 1.97 15.23
N SER A 260 -21.00 1.37 15.68
CA SER A 260 -20.58 1.35 17.08
C SER A 260 -20.02 2.70 17.57
N GLY A 261 -19.82 3.65 16.66
CA GLY A 261 -19.28 4.98 16.95
C GLY A 261 -17.78 5.11 16.75
N TYR A 262 -17.07 3.98 16.64
CA TYR A 262 -15.63 3.96 16.37
C TYR A 262 -15.34 4.14 14.87
N TYR A 263 -14.09 4.51 14.61
CA TYR A 263 -13.52 4.60 13.28
C TYR A 263 -12.58 3.43 13.03
N SER A 264 -12.48 3.09 11.76
CA SER A 264 -11.56 2.09 11.23
C SER A 264 -10.96 2.58 9.92
N HIS A 265 -9.88 1.96 9.49
CA HIS A 265 -9.15 2.34 8.30
C HIS A 265 -8.38 1.17 7.70
N LYS A 266 -7.88 1.37 6.48
CA LYS A 266 -7.09 0.38 5.74
C LYS A 266 -5.76 1.00 5.31
N PRO A 267 -4.61 0.54 5.83
CA PRO A 267 -3.29 0.97 5.39
C PRO A 267 -2.89 0.33 4.05
N GLY A 268 -3.21 0.98 2.92
CA GLY A 268 -2.79 0.51 1.60
C GLY A 268 -3.33 -0.88 1.27
N SER A 269 -2.45 -1.80 0.85
CA SER A 269 -2.75 -3.23 0.65
C SER A 269 -2.78 -4.04 1.96
N GLY A 270 -2.53 -3.41 3.11
CA GLY A 270 -2.59 -4.05 4.42
C GLY A 270 -4.01 -4.34 4.89
N PHE A 271 -4.13 -4.93 6.07
CA PHE A 271 -5.41 -5.28 6.66
C PHE A 271 -6.16 -4.06 7.20
N VAL A 272 -7.48 -4.15 7.18
CA VAL A 272 -8.35 -3.22 7.89
C VAL A 272 -8.16 -3.36 9.40
N THR A 273 -8.17 -2.21 10.07
CA THR A 273 -8.02 -2.09 11.52
C THR A 273 -8.89 -0.97 12.08
N ASN A 274 -9.27 -1.10 13.36
CA ASN A 274 -9.91 -0.06 14.15
C ASN A 274 -8.98 0.54 15.23
N PHE A 275 -7.67 0.30 15.09
CA PHE A 275 -6.63 0.86 15.94
C PHE A 275 -5.84 1.95 15.22
N ASP A 276 -5.45 2.97 15.97
CA ASP A 276 -4.53 4.03 15.53
C ASP A 276 -3.06 3.57 15.57
N SER A 277 -2.12 4.47 15.26
CA SER A 277 -0.69 4.17 15.24
C SER A 277 -0.08 3.91 16.62
N SER A 278 -0.79 4.23 17.70
CA SER A 278 -0.45 3.92 19.09
C SER A 278 -1.25 2.74 19.65
N GLU A 279 -1.86 1.94 18.76
CA GLU A 279 -2.65 0.74 19.08
C GLU A 279 -3.88 1.00 19.96
N GLN A 280 -4.43 2.23 19.91
CA GLN A 280 -5.66 2.60 20.61
C GLN A 280 -6.86 2.56 19.67
N LYS A 281 -8.03 2.21 20.20
CA LYS A 281 -9.28 2.30 19.43
C LYS A 281 -9.57 3.74 19.02
N ILE A 282 -10.03 3.93 17.79
CA ILE A 282 -10.25 5.26 17.22
C ILE A 282 -11.68 5.72 17.48
N ASP A 283 -11.91 6.55 18.49
CA ASP A 283 -13.21 7.20 18.70
C ASP A 283 -13.38 8.48 17.84
N SER A 284 -12.28 9.16 17.55
CA SER A 284 -12.19 10.29 16.63
C SER A 284 -10.80 10.41 15.99
N PRO A 285 -10.69 10.43 14.65
CA PRO A 285 -9.40 10.63 13.96
C PRO A 285 -8.69 11.94 14.34
N SER A 286 -9.43 12.99 14.74
CA SER A 286 -8.81 14.27 15.13
C SER A 286 -8.04 14.23 16.46
N THR A 287 -8.24 13.19 17.27
CA THR A 287 -7.58 13.02 18.58
C THR A 287 -6.78 11.72 18.67
N ALA A 288 -6.85 10.86 17.65
CA ALA A 288 -6.11 9.62 17.59
C ALA A 288 -4.66 9.86 17.12
N ASP A 289 -3.79 8.87 17.34
CA ASP A 289 -2.45 8.87 16.74
C ASP A 289 -2.53 8.53 15.25
N ILE A 290 -2.60 9.58 14.42
CA ILE A 290 -2.68 9.47 12.97
C ILE A 290 -1.31 9.42 12.28
N SER A 291 -0.21 9.30 13.03
CA SER A 291 1.15 9.29 12.49
C SER A 291 1.31 8.24 11.38
N PRO A 292 2.00 8.53 10.27
CA PRO A 292 2.80 9.74 9.99
C PRO A 292 2.01 10.92 9.41
N TYR A 293 0.68 10.84 9.33
CA TYR A 293 -0.15 11.94 8.85
C TYR A 293 -0.15 13.05 9.90
N THR A 294 -0.16 14.31 9.47
CA THR A 294 0.01 15.45 10.38
C THR A 294 -1.11 16.48 10.27
N GLN A 295 -1.96 16.38 9.24
CA GLN A 295 -3.08 17.30 9.05
C GLN A 295 -4.40 16.56 9.11
N ASN A 296 -5.28 17.00 10.01
CA ASN A 296 -6.69 16.65 9.97
C ASN A 296 -7.41 17.59 9.00
N CYS A 297 -8.01 17.04 7.95
CA CYS A 297 -8.67 17.82 6.92
C CYS A 297 -10.18 17.82 7.07
N GLY A 298 -10.73 17.20 8.11
CA GLY A 298 -12.17 17.19 8.38
C GLY A 298 -12.91 15.97 7.84
N TYR A 299 -14.21 16.13 7.75
CA TYR A 299 -15.19 15.07 7.73
C TYR A 299 -16.20 15.26 6.60
N MET A 300 -16.52 14.14 5.95
CA MET A 300 -17.49 14.07 4.86
C MET A 300 -18.44 12.89 5.08
N ILE A 301 -19.48 12.79 4.26
CA ILE A 301 -20.42 11.68 4.22
C ILE A 301 -20.26 10.96 2.88
N ALA A 302 -20.02 9.66 2.95
CA ALA A 302 -20.00 8.76 1.81
C ALA A 302 -21.35 8.04 1.71
N ILE A 303 -22.01 8.12 0.55
CA ILE A 303 -23.21 7.34 0.23
C ILE A 303 -22.80 6.40 -0.91
N PRO A 304 -22.42 5.13 -0.62
CA PRO A 304 -21.74 4.27 -1.58
C PRO A 304 -22.43 4.14 -2.95
N SER A 305 -23.76 4.11 -2.98
CA SER A 305 -24.53 4.02 -4.24
C SER A 305 -24.45 5.25 -5.15
N ARG A 306 -24.03 6.41 -4.59
CA ARG A 306 -23.96 7.70 -5.30
C ARG A 306 -22.55 8.09 -5.72
N LEU A 307 -21.55 7.36 -5.22
CA LEU A 307 -20.15 7.69 -5.44
C LEU A 307 -19.65 7.23 -6.81
N LYS A 308 -18.84 8.06 -7.45
CA LYS A 308 -18.15 7.76 -8.70
C LYS A 308 -16.66 7.79 -8.45
N ILE A 309 -16.05 6.62 -8.25
CA ILE A 309 -14.62 6.51 -7.91
C ILE A 309 -13.85 5.49 -8.77
N ASN A 310 -14.49 4.91 -9.79
CA ASN A 310 -13.86 3.98 -10.74
C ASN A 310 -13.33 4.66 -12.00
#